data_AF-K0NQI0-F1
#
_entry.id   AF-K0NQI0-F1
#
_cell.length_a   1.000
_cell.length_b   1.000
_cell.length_c   1.000
_cell.angle_alpha   90.00
_cell.angle_beta   90.00
_cell.angle_gamma   90.00
#
_symmetry.space_group_name_H-M   'P 1'
#
loop_
_entity.id
_entity.type
_entity.pdbx_description
1 polymer ?
#
loop_
_entity_poly.entity_id
_entity_poly.type
_entity_poly.pdbx_seq_one_letter_code
_entity_poly.pdbx_strand_id
1 'polypeptide(L)'
;MTKPNTYWLFNNTANDGENTGNATGGAGGSSSNWVVIDLTNDALAWCSEQQTDGDALTGTRYPSIIPDSGSNESEKTFIKDNSESVFDQVFLAGTSAGEQSGGDNRYVFAIYFDGATAGIPYLEAWDDNTHATAEDNFLGSGTPANSSIRAIATTNASPGSATWAGTPLAGTDSRIELDTAALSAGKNLYFNIKQLVTNGTHTPGSSTDLVLTLRYLYS
;
A
#
# COMPACT_ATOMS: atom_id res chain seq x y z
N MET A 1 -4.26 -13.06 25.56
CA MET A 1 -3.67 -13.68 24.36
C MET A 1 -2.40 -12.94 23.99
N THR A 2 -1.45 -13.64 23.38
CA THR A 2 -0.20 -13.02 22.93
C THR A 2 -0.49 -12.08 21.76
N LYS A 3 0.26 -10.98 21.66
CA LYS A 3 0.24 -10.12 20.48
C LYS A 3 0.52 -10.96 19.22
N PRO A 4 -0.34 -10.95 18.20
CA PRO A 4 -0.06 -11.64 16.94
C PRO A 4 1.14 -11.01 16.23
N ASN A 5 1.95 -11.83 15.58
CA ASN A 5 2.92 -11.36 14.61
C ASN A 5 2.18 -10.96 13.33
N THR A 6 2.75 -9.96 12.65
CA THR A 6 2.20 -9.43 11.41
C THR A 6 3.29 -9.35 10.34
N TYR A 7 2.94 -9.73 9.13
CA TYR A 7 3.86 -9.72 7.98
C TYR A 7 3.19 -8.99 6.84
N TRP A 8 3.88 -8.03 6.24
CA TRP A 8 3.41 -7.31 5.08
C TRP A 8 3.93 -7.99 3.83
N LEU A 9 3.06 -8.18 2.85
CA LEU A 9 3.39 -8.85 1.61
C LEU A 9 2.78 -8.09 0.43
N PHE A 10 3.39 -8.27 -0.73
CA PHE A 10 2.81 -7.86 -2.00
C PHE A 10 2.86 -9.02 -2.99
N ASN A 11 1.93 -9.00 -3.94
CA ASN A 11 1.91 -9.91 -5.07
C ASN A 11 2.81 -9.35 -6.17
N ASN A 12 3.93 -10.01 -6.45
CA ASN A 12 4.92 -9.58 -7.43
C ASN A 12 4.63 -10.13 -8.85
N THR A 13 3.40 -10.57 -9.09
CA THR A 13 2.98 -11.12 -10.38
C THR A 13 1.77 -10.39 -10.93
N ALA A 14 1.50 -10.59 -12.22
CA ALA A 14 0.30 -10.10 -12.88
C ALA A 14 -0.95 -10.98 -12.66
N ASN A 15 -0.90 -11.94 -11.72
CA ASN A 15 -2.02 -12.85 -11.45
C ASN A 15 -2.75 -12.44 -10.18
N ASP A 16 -4.05 -12.13 -10.27
CA ASP A 16 -4.89 -11.82 -9.11
C ASP A 16 -5.23 -13.09 -8.30
N GLY A 17 -4.24 -13.61 -7.57
CA GLY A 17 -4.32 -14.86 -6.82
C GLY A 17 -4.06 -14.70 -5.33
N GLU A 18 -4.87 -15.36 -4.51
CA GLU A 18 -4.78 -15.33 -3.06
C GLU A 18 -3.40 -15.81 -2.55
N ASN A 19 -2.93 -15.25 -1.42
CA ASN A 19 -1.79 -15.82 -0.70
C ASN A 19 -2.20 -17.16 -0.06
N THR A 20 -1.87 -18.25 -0.75
CA THR A 20 -2.16 -19.63 -0.33
C THR A 20 -1.04 -20.27 0.51
N GLY A 21 0.07 -19.57 0.74
CA GLY A 21 1.19 -20.13 1.49
C GLY A 21 2.40 -19.21 1.54
N ASN A 22 2.44 -18.30 2.51
CA ASN A 22 3.67 -17.90 3.18
C ASN A 22 3.37 -16.97 4.36
N ALA A 23 3.89 -17.32 5.53
CA ALA A 23 3.79 -16.50 6.75
C ALA A 23 5.08 -16.50 7.59
N THR A 24 6.12 -17.24 7.18
CA THR A 24 7.32 -17.46 8.00
C THR A 24 8.55 -16.68 7.53
N GLY A 25 8.37 -15.57 6.81
CA GLY A 25 9.47 -14.64 6.49
C GLY A 25 10.60 -15.22 5.63
N GLY A 26 10.40 -16.37 4.97
CA GLY A 26 11.32 -16.87 3.94
C GLY A 26 10.86 -16.38 2.57
N ALA A 27 11.83 -16.13 1.66
CA ALA A 27 11.57 -15.97 0.23
C ALA A 27 10.50 -16.98 -0.16
N GLY A 28 9.41 -16.49 -0.77
CA GLY A 28 8.34 -17.29 -1.37
C GLY A 28 8.85 -18.69 -1.65
N GLY A 29 8.34 -19.71 -0.95
CA GLY A 29 8.64 -21.09 -1.38
C GLY A 29 8.44 -21.10 -2.89
N SER A 30 9.37 -21.65 -3.68
CA SER A 30 9.65 -21.33 -5.09
C SER A 30 8.49 -21.37 -6.11
N SER A 31 7.26 -21.55 -5.64
CA SER A 31 5.96 -21.44 -6.31
C SER A 31 5.00 -20.35 -5.78
N SER A 32 5.39 -19.51 -4.81
CA SER A 32 4.53 -18.47 -4.22
C SER A 32 4.78 -17.11 -4.88
N ASN A 33 3.71 -16.51 -5.39
CA ASN A 33 3.69 -15.19 -6.05
C ASN A 33 3.74 -14.01 -5.06
N TRP A 34 4.04 -14.27 -3.79
CA TRP A 34 3.98 -13.30 -2.70
C TRP A 34 5.34 -13.10 -2.06
N VAL A 35 5.75 -11.83 -1.98
CA VAL A 35 7.03 -11.40 -1.42
C VAL A 35 6.76 -10.66 -0.11
N VAL A 36 7.58 -10.93 0.91
CA VAL A 36 7.51 -10.25 2.21
C VAL A 36 8.24 -8.92 2.09
N ILE A 37 7.60 -7.84 2.55
CA ILE A 37 8.18 -6.49 2.62
C ILE A 37 9.02 -6.41 3.90
N ASP A 38 10.31 -6.08 3.79
CA ASP A 38 11.15 -5.77 4.93
C ASP A 38 10.80 -4.38 5.45
N LEU A 39 10.01 -4.31 6.52
CA LEU A 39 9.56 -3.04 7.11
C LEU A 39 10.69 -2.14 7.64
N THR A 40 11.92 -2.65 7.75
CA THR A 40 13.08 -1.85 8.18
C THR A 40 13.75 -1.15 6.99
N ASN A 41 13.80 -1.84 5.85
CA ASN A 41 14.58 -1.41 4.70
C ASN A 41 13.68 -0.95 3.55
N ASP A 42 12.55 -1.58 3.33
CA ASP A 42 11.73 -1.35 2.14
C ASP A 42 10.73 -0.22 2.33
N ALA A 43 10.36 0.41 1.22
CA ALA A 43 9.36 1.49 1.21
C ALA A 43 8.49 1.42 -0.05
N LEU A 44 7.24 1.86 0.05
CA LEU A 44 6.42 2.08 -1.14
C LEU A 44 6.96 3.27 -1.94
N ALA A 45 6.90 3.16 -3.26
CA ALA A 45 7.16 4.25 -4.17
C ALA A 45 6.13 4.28 -5.29
N TRP A 46 5.84 5.49 -5.74
CA TRP A 46 5.00 5.75 -6.90
C TRP A 46 5.83 6.51 -7.91
N CYS A 47 5.85 6.01 -9.14
CA CYS A 47 6.68 6.53 -10.21
C CYS A 47 5.88 6.55 -11.51
N SER A 48 6.38 7.31 -12.48
CA SER A 48 5.80 7.35 -13.82
C SER A 48 6.08 6.08 -14.61
N GLU A 49 5.45 5.98 -15.78
CA GLU A 49 5.61 4.85 -16.72
C GLU A 49 7.08 4.58 -17.11
N GLN A 50 7.93 5.60 -17.02
CA GLN A 50 9.36 5.53 -17.39
C GLN A 50 10.18 4.69 -16.41
N GLN A 51 9.73 4.54 -15.17
CA GLN A 51 10.37 3.64 -14.21
C GLN A 51 10.06 2.19 -14.59
N THR A 52 11.07 1.34 -14.62
CA THR A 52 10.97 -0.08 -14.98
C THR A 52 11.20 -0.97 -13.76
N ASP A 53 10.54 -2.11 -13.73
CA ASP A 53 10.81 -3.18 -12.77
C ASP A 53 12.28 -3.63 -12.84
N GLY A 54 12.92 -3.76 -11.68
CA GLY A 54 14.34 -4.09 -11.56
C GLY A 54 15.31 -2.93 -11.77
N ASP A 55 14.83 -1.70 -12.00
CA ASP A 55 15.70 -0.52 -12.06
C ASP A 55 16.44 -0.32 -10.73
N ALA A 56 17.73 -0.01 -10.80
CA ALA A 56 18.55 0.22 -9.60
C ALA A 56 18.09 1.48 -8.84
N LEU A 57 18.04 1.40 -7.50
CA LEU A 57 17.64 2.54 -6.65
C LEU A 57 18.60 3.74 -6.69
N THR A 58 19.85 3.50 -7.11
CA THR A 58 20.89 4.51 -7.35
C THR A 58 20.81 5.13 -8.75
N GLY A 59 19.96 4.61 -9.62
CA GLY A 59 19.74 5.10 -10.98
C GLY A 59 18.86 6.34 -11.04
N THR A 60 18.49 6.72 -12.26
CA THR A 60 17.52 7.80 -12.49
C THR A 60 16.17 7.42 -11.91
N ARG A 61 15.55 8.36 -11.19
CA ARG A 61 14.18 8.21 -10.68
C ARG A 61 13.22 9.00 -11.53
N TYR A 62 12.07 8.40 -11.82
CA TYR A 62 11.05 9.00 -12.65
C TYR A 62 9.78 9.26 -11.84
N PRO A 63 9.69 10.38 -11.09
CA PRO A 63 8.54 10.68 -10.25
C PRO A 63 7.27 10.87 -11.09
N SER A 64 6.10 10.62 -10.48
CA SER A 64 4.82 10.96 -11.11
C SER A 64 4.69 12.46 -11.35
N ILE A 65 4.05 12.82 -12.45
CA ILE A 65 3.90 14.21 -12.88
C ILE A 65 2.63 14.80 -12.26
N ILE A 66 2.77 15.95 -11.59
CA ILE A 66 1.60 16.74 -11.18
C ILE A 66 0.97 17.31 -12.46
N PRO A 67 -0.31 17.03 -12.76
CA PRO A 67 -0.92 17.53 -13.98
C PRO A 67 -1.14 19.04 -13.93
N ASP A 68 -1.23 19.70 -15.09
CA ASP A 68 -1.54 21.14 -15.20
C ASP A 68 -2.95 21.50 -14.70
N SER A 69 -3.86 20.51 -14.67
CA SER A 69 -5.20 20.64 -14.10
C SER A 69 -5.74 19.29 -13.67
N GLY A 70 -6.67 19.28 -12.70
CA GLY A 70 -7.30 18.05 -12.22
C GLY A 70 -6.38 17.17 -11.38
N SER A 71 -6.53 15.85 -11.51
CA SER A 71 -5.72 14.86 -10.79
C SER A 71 -5.32 13.73 -11.72
N ASN A 72 -4.10 13.22 -11.55
CA ASN A 72 -3.63 12.01 -12.20
C ASN A 72 -3.32 10.95 -11.15
N GLU A 73 -3.60 9.70 -11.49
CA GLU A 73 -3.07 8.58 -10.72
C GLU A 73 -1.63 8.33 -11.12
N SER A 74 -0.78 8.04 -10.13
CA SER A 74 0.59 7.60 -10.39
C SER A 74 0.58 6.30 -11.19
N GLU A 75 1.45 6.25 -12.18
CA GLU A 75 1.34 5.25 -13.24
C GLU A 75 1.80 3.86 -12.78
N LYS A 76 2.82 3.80 -11.92
CA LYS A 76 3.35 2.54 -11.39
C LYS A 76 3.60 2.63 -9.90
N THR A 77 3.24 1.54 -9.20
CA THR A 77 3.56 1.34 -7.79
C THR A 77 4.71 0.34 -7.66
N PHE A 78 5.66 0.64 -6.78
CA PHE A 78 6.83 -0.18 -6.51
C PHE A 78 7.04 -0.38 -5.01
N ILE A 79 7.71 -1.47 -4.68
CA ILE A 79 8.52 -1.59 -3.47
C ILE A 79 9.93 -1.13 -3.83
N LYS A 80 10.44 -0.12 -3.13
CA LYS A 80 11.87 0.17 -3.09
C LYS A 80 12.51 -0.88 -2.21
N ASP A 81 12.90 -1.99 -2.82
CA ASP A 81 13.61 -3.06 -2.15
C ASP A 81 15.04 -2.60 -1.92
N ASN A 82 15.30 -2.09 -0.71
CA ASN A 82 16.64 -1.62 -0.35
C ASN A 82 17.59 -2.78 -0.09
N SER A 83 17.06 -3.98 0.19
CA SER A 83 17.88 -5.18 0.41
C SER A 83 18.53 -5.67 -0.89
N GLU A 84 17.79 -5.61 -2.00
CA GLU A 84 18.27 -5.94 -3.35
C GLU A 84 18.72 -4.69 -4.15
N SER A 85 18.49 -3.49 -3.61
CA SER A 85 18.81 -2.19 -4.22
C SER A 85 18.10 -1.93 -5.56
N VAL A 86 16.85 -2.37 -5.70
CA VAL A 86 16.02 -2.21 -6.91
C VAL A 86 14.62 -1.64 -6.62
N PHE A 87 13.96 -1.15 -7.67
CA PHE A 87 12.51 -0.95 -7.69
C PHE A 87 11.82 -2.26 -8.12
N ASP A 88 11.08 -2.91 -7.22
CA ASP A 88 10.28 -4.11 -7.51
C ASP A 88 8.83 -3.70 -7.75
N GLN A 89 8.31 -3.96 -8.95
CA GLN A 89 6.99 -3.48 -9.36
C GLN A 89 5.85 -4.30 -8.76
N VAL A 90 4.86 -3.61 -8.17
CA VAL A 90 3.60 -4.23 -7.75
C VAL A 90 2.58 -4.14 -8.87
N PHE A 91 2.64 -5.06 -9.84
CA PHE A 91 1.89 -4.99 -11.10
C PHE A 91 0.39 -4.75 -10.97
N LEU A 92 -0.25 -5.32 -9.95
CA LEU A 92 -1.71 -5.30 -9.76
C LEU A 92 -2.19 -4.10 -8.93
N ALA A 93 -1.28 -3.25 -8.46
CA ALA A 93 -1.64 -2.11 -7.63
C ALA A 93 -2.37 -1.02 -8.43
N GLY A 94 -3.07 -0.16 -7.70
CA GLY A 94 -3.84 0.94 -8.27
C GLY A 94 -5.00 0.50 -9.15
N THR A 95 -5.36 1.39 -10.07
CA THR A 95 -6.48 1.27 -10.99
C THR A 95 -5.99 1.25 -12.44
N SER A 96 -6.90 0.97 -13.38
CA SER A 96 -6.58 1.12 -14.80
C SER A 96 -6.34 2.58 -15.23
N ALA A 97 -6.68 3.57 -14.39
CA ALA A 97 -6.41 4.98 -14.66
C ALA A 97 -4.94 5.36 -14.43
N GLY A 98 -4.20 4.57 -13.64
CA GLY A 98 -2.74 4.66 -13.57
C GLY A 98 -2.06 3.89 -14.71
N GLU A 99 -2.79 3.32 -15.66
CA GLU A 99 -2.21 2.61 -16.82
C GLU A 99 -1.33 1.37 -16.50
N GLN A 100 -1.18 0.99 -15.23
CA GLN A 100 -0.67 -0.32 -14.80
C GLN A 100 -1.75 -1.41 -14.88
N SER A 101 -1.36 -2.68 -14.67
CA SER A 101 -2.26 -3.85 -14.68
C SER A 101 -3.21 -3.94 -13.47
N GLY A 102 -3.37 -2.82 -12.73
CA GLY A 102 -4.31 -2.67 -11.64
C GLY A 102 -5.77 -2.73 -12.08
N GLY A 103 -6.65 -2.23 -11.22
CA GLY A 103 -8.09 -2.19 -11.47
C GLY A 103 -8.89 -2.90 -10.40
N ASP A 104 -9.75 -3.84 -10.82
CA ASP A 104 -10.63 -4.59 -9.91
C ASP A 104 -9.92 -5.80 -9.27
N ASN A 105 -8.63 -5.64 -8.93
CA ASN A 105 -7.82 -6.72 -8.37
C ASN A 105 -7.94 -6.76 -6.85
N ARG A 106 -8.12 -7.97 -6.32
CA ARG A 106 -8.31 -8.20 -4.88
C ARG A 106 -6.99 -8.44 -4.16
N TYR A 107 -6.08 -9.16 -4.78
CA TYR A 107 -4.93 -9.80 -4.15
C TYR A 107 -3.63 -9.08 -4.52
N VAL A 108 -3.55 -7.82 -4.12
CA VAL A 108 -2.42 -6.92 -4.44
C VAL A 108 -1.43 -6.86 -3.28
N PHE A 109 -1.87 -6.35 -2.14
CA PHE A 109 -1.12 -6.33 -0.89
C PHE A 109 -1.83 -7.18 0.14
N ALA A 110 -1.06 -7.78 1.05
CA ALA A 110 -1.56 -8.55 2.16
C ALA A 110 -0.86 -8.17 3.45
N ILE A 111 -1.60 -8.22 4.55
CA ILE A 111 -1.06 -8.28 5.90
C ILE A 111 -1.51 -9.61 6.48
N TYR A 112 -0.55 -10.51 6.70
CA TYR A 112 -0.80 -11.76 7.39
C TYR A 112 -0.75 -11.55 8.90
N PHE A 113 -1.79 -11.98 9.60
CA PHE A 113 -1.81 -12.16 11.05
C PHE A 113 -1.64 -13.64 11.39
N ASP A 114 -0.78 -13.96 12.35
CA ASP A 114 -0.61 -15.34 12.85
C ASP A 114 -1.54 -15.71 14.02
N GLY A 115 -2.45 -14.81 14.40
CA GLY A 115 -3.32 -14.99 15.55
C GLY A 115 -4.55 -14.07 15.55
N ALA A 116 -5.36 -14.24 16.60
CA ALA A 116 -6.58 -13.48 16.81
C ALA A 116 -6.30 -12.01 17.18
N THR A 117 -7.28 -11.14 16.94
CA THR A 117 -7.28 -9.73 17.39
C THR A 117 -8.46 -9.49 18.33
N ALA A 118 -8.35 -8.46 19.17
CA ALA A 118 -9.44 -8.02 20.05
C ALA A 118 -10.35 -6.97 19.38
N GLY A 119 -9.96 -6.44 18.21
CA GLY A 119 -10.70 -5.45 17.44
C GLY A 119 -10.38 -5.55 15.96
N ILE A 120 -11.10 -4.77 15.15
CA ILE A 120 -10.92 -4.70 13.70
C ILE A 120 -9.53 -4.11 13.41
N PRO A 121 -8.73 -4.72 12.52
CA PRO A 121 -7.49 -4.12 12.04
C PRO A 121 -7.74 -2.98 11.04
N TYR A 122 -6.96 -1.91 11.14
CA TYR A 122 -7.06 -0.72 10.29
C TYR A 122 -5.74 -0.44 9.56
N LEU A 123 -5.85 0.10 8.35
CA LEU A 123 -4.73 0.68 7.61
C LEU A 123 -4.81 2.22 7.67
N GLU A 124 -3.73 2.84 8.12
CA GLU A 124 -3.60 4.29 8.36
C GLU A 124 -2.33 4.84 7.69
N ALA A 125 -2.27 6.15 7.45
CA ALA A 125 -1.05 6.84 7.01
C ALA A 125 -0.77 8.03 7.91
N TRP A 126 0.50 8.24 8.28
CA TRP A 126 0.93 9.25 9.24
C TRP A 126 2.20 9.95 8.76
N ASP A 127 2.44 11.15 9.29
CA ASP A 127 3.63 11.94 8.95
C ASP A 127 4.93 11.21 9.32
N ASP A 128 4.91 10.47 10.43
CA ASP A 128 6.04 9.68 10.93
C ASP A 128 5.61 8.58 11.92
N ASN A 129 6.61 7.83 12.42
CA ASN A 129 6.45 6.74 13.39
C ASN A 129 6.02 7.17 14.81
N THR A 130 5.87 8.47 15.09
CA THR A 130 5.32 8.93 16.38
C THR A 130 3.79 8.92 16.38
N HIS A 131 3.18 8.85 15.20
CA HIS A 131 1.72 8.86 15.00
C HIS A 131 1.04 10.07 15.66
N ALA A 132 1.73 11.22 15.68
CA ALA A 132 1.23 12.45 16.30
C ALA A 132 0.37 13.29 15.35
N THR A 133 0.73 13.37 14.07
CA THR A 133 0.08 14.22 13.07
C THR A 133 -0.03 13.53 11.70
N ALA A 134 -0.98 14.00 10.89
CA ALA A 134 -1.17 13.62 9.50
C ALA A 134 -1.33 14.90 8.64
N GLU A 135 -0.39 15.82 8.82
CA GLU A 135 -0.38 17.19 8.29
C GLU A 135 0.62 17.36 7.13
N ASP A 136 1.32 16.31 6.73
CA ASP A 136 2.16 16.32 5.54
C ASP A 136 1.29 16.62 4.30
N ASN A 137 1.89 17.31 3.32
CA ASN A 137 1.18 17.73 2.12
C ASN A 137 0.67 16.54 1.29
N PHE A 138 1.35 15.40 1.32
CA PHE A 138 0.90 14.15 0.69
C PHE A 138 -0.29 13.52 1.42
N LEU A 139 -0.48 13.84 2.71
CA LEU A 139 -1.62 13.39 3.51
C LEU A 139 -2.76 14.43 3.57
N GLY A 140 -2.62 15.53 2.83
CA GLY A 140 -3.67 16.53 2.65
C GLY A 140 -3.61 17.72 3.60
N SER A 141 -2.47 17.95 4.27
CA SER A 141 -2.22 19.11 5.13
C SER A 141 -3.33 19.34 6.18
N GLY A 142 -3.70 18.29 6.92
CA GLY A 142 -4.74 18.32 7.94
C GLY A 142 -6.17 18.28 7.40
N THR A 143 -6.33 18.15 6.08
CA THR A 143 -7.62 17.86 5.45
C THR A 143 -7.59 16.45 4.88
N PRO A 144 -8.04 15.42 5.62
CA PRO A 144 -7.88 14.02 5.21
C PRO A 144 -8.42 13.69 3.82
N ALA A 145 -9.52 14.34 3.40
CA ALA A 145 -10.10 14.17 2.07
C ALA A 145 -9.14 14.50 0.90
N ASN A 146 -8.09 15.30 1.18
CA ASN A 146 -7.09 15.76 0.22
C ASN A 146 -5.85 14.86 0.16
N SER A 147 -5.75 13.79 0.96
CA SER A 147 -4.60 12.88 0.90
C SER A 147 -4.42 12.31 -0.51
N SER A 148 -3.17 12.34 -0.97
CA SER A 148 -2.75 11.69 -2.21
C SER A 148 -2.85 10.17 -2.12
N ILE A 149 -2.69 9.61 -0.91
CA ILE A 149 -2.65 8.17 -0.71
C ILE A 149 -4.07 7.67 -0.51
N ARG A 150 -4.54 6.80 -1.41
CA ARG A 150 -5.87 6.21 -1.34
C ARG A 150 -5.80 4.71 -1.33
N ALA A 151 -6.57 4.09 -0.46
CA ALA A 151 -6.63 2.63 -0.35
C ALA A 151 -8.06 2.11 -0.31
N ILE A 152 -8.20 0.83 -0.61
CA ILE A 152 -9.44 0.08 -0.49
C ILE A 152 -9.14 -1.29 0.10
N ALA A 153 -9.94 -1.70 1.09
CA ALA A 153 -9.85 -3.04 1.64
C ALA A 153 -10.46 -4.03 0.66
N THR A 154 -9.75 -5.12 0.40
CA THR A 154 -10.12 -6.15 -0.56
C THR A 154 -10.21 -7.53 0.10
N THR A 155 -10.11 -7.59 1.43
CA THR A 155 -10.21 -8.84 2.19
C THR A 155 -11.47 -9.64 1.90
N ASN A 156 -12.61 -8.98 1.67
CA ASN A 156 -13.91 -9.65 1.58
C ASN A 156 -14.54 -9.60 0.17
N ALA A 157 -14.01 -8.77 -0.74
CA ALA A 157 -14.46 -8.63 -2.12
C ALA A 157 -13.38 -7.94 -2.96
N SER A 158 -13.49 -8.02 -4.29
CA SER A 158 -12.76 -7.11 -5.19
C SER A 158 -13.25 -5.66 -5.00
N PRO A 159 -12.49 -4.64 -5.46
CA PRO A 159 -12.94 -3.24 -5.46
C PRO A 159 -14.33 -2.97 -6.07
N GLY A 160 -14.82 -3.84 -6.96
CA GLY A 160 -16.06 -3.73 -7.73
C GLY A 160 -15.96 -2.80 -8.95
N SER A 161 -14.78 -2.22 -9.21
CA SER A 161 -14.54 -1.33 -10.36
C SER A 161 -13.05 -1.26 -10.68
N ALA A 162 -12.72 -1.26 -11.98
CA ALA A 162 -11.37 -1.03 -12.45
C ALA A 162 -10.85 0.39 -12.21
N THR A 163 -11.71 1.33 -11.80
CA THR A 163 -11.39 2.74 -11.49
C THR A 163 -11.89 3.14 -10.10
N TRP A 164 -11.79 2.24 -9.14
CA TRP A 164 -12.22 2.48 -7.76
C TRP A 164 -11.69 3.81 -7.19
N ALA A 165 -12.53 4.51 -6.43
CA ALA A 165 -12.18 5.80 -5.85
C ALA A 165 -11.22 5.66 -4.65
N GLY A 166 -11.51 4.71 -3.77
CA GLY A 166 -10.76 4.44 -2.55
C GLY A 166 -10.99 5.49 -1.46
N THR A 167 -10.57 5.16 -0.25
CA THR A 167 -10.58 6.06 0.90
C THR A 167 -9.21 6.74 1.01
N PRO A 168 -9.15 8.07 1.10
CA PRO A 168 -7.90 8.75 1.39
C PRO A 168 -7.37 8.36 2.78
N LEU A 169 -6.06 8.16 2.93
CA LEU A 169 -5.45 7.78 4.20
C LEU A 169 -4.78 9.00 4.83
N ALA A 170 -5.21 9.36 6.04
CA ALA A 170 -4.60 10.41 6.86
C ALA A 170 -5.06 10.26 8.32
N GLY A 171 -4.14 9.80 9.17
CA GLY A 171 -4.36 9.63 10.61
C GLY A 171 -5.50 8.67 10.95
N THR A 172 -6.16 8.93 12.08
CA THR A 172 -7.36 8.17 12.50
C THR A 172 -8.65 8.68 11.86
N ASP A 173 -8.64 9.89 11.31
CA ASP A 173 -9.83 10.55 10.76
C ASP A 173 -10.18 10.04 9.35
N SER A 174 -9.21 9.47 8.62
CA SER A 174 -9.46 8.77 7.37
C SER A 174 -8.53 7.56 7.22
N ARG A 175 -9.15 6.38 7.26
CA ARG A 175 -8.50 5.06 7.29
C ARG A 175 -9.46 4.00 6.76
N ILE A 176 -8.94 2.81 6.43
CA ILE A 176 -9.78 1.67 6.02
C ILE A 176 -9.79 0.57 7.07
N GLU A 177 -10.96 -0.03 7.27
CA GLU A 177 -11.12 -1.29 7.98
C GLU A 177 -10.67 -2.43 7.06
N LEU A 178 -9.68 -3.21 7.50
CA LEU A 178 -9.14 -4.31 6.71
C LEU A 178 -10.01 -5.58 6.80
N ASP A 179 -10.98 -5.61 7.71
CA ASP A 179 -11.97 -6.67 7.83
C ASP A 179 -13.28 -6.12 8.43
N THR A 180 -14.32 -6.94 8.52
CA THR A 180 -15.63 -6.54 9.09
C THR A 180 -15.77 -6.86 10.58
N ALA A 181 -14.81 -7.59 11.16
CA ALA A 181 -14.81 -7.99 12.56
C ALA A 181 -13.37 -8.21 13.07
N ALA A 182 -13.25 -8.40 14.38
CA ALA A 182 -12.01 -8.89 14.98
C ALA A 182 -11.67 -10.30 14.44
N LEU A 183 -10.37 -10.59 14.30
CA LEU A 183 -9.90 -11.86 13.78
C LEU A 183 -10.03 -12.94 14.85
N SER A 184 -10.63 -14.09 14.49
CA SER A 184 -10.76 -15.24 15.39
C SER A 184 -9.55 -16.18 15.37
N ALA A 185 -8.72 -16.08 14.34
CA ALA A 185 -7.50 -16.86 14.12
C ALA A 185 -6.60 -16.12 13.11
N GLY A 186 -5.44 -16.70 12.79
CA GLY A 186 -4.57 -16.15 11.75
C GLY A 186 -5.27 -16.05 10.39
N LYS A 187 -5.05 -14.93 9.69
CA LYS A 187 -5.75 -14.56 8.46
C LYS A 187 -4.91 -13.60 7.61
N ASN A 188 -5.01 -13.72 6.29
CA ASN A 188 -4.54 -12.69 5.35
C ASN A 188 -5.61 -11.61 5.20
N LEU A 189 -5.23 -10.36 5.44
CA LEU A 189 -6.06 -9.20 5.13
C LEU A 189 -5.50 -8.50 3.90
N TYR A 190 -6.35 -8.26 2.92
CA TYR A 190 -5.95 -7.73 1.62
C TYR A 190 -6.37 -6.28 1.44
N PHE A 191 -5.55 -5.52 0.72
CA PHE A 191 -5.88 -4.18 0.28
C PHE A 191 -5.23 -3.87 -1.07
N ASN A 192 -5.77 -2.84 -1.73
CA ASN A 192 -5.15 -2.19 -2.88
C ASN A 192 -4.95 -0.70 -2.54
N ILE A 193 -3.90 -0.09 -3.08
CA ILE A 193 -3.47 1.27 -2.78
C ILE A 193 -2.98 1.98 -4.05
N LYS A 194 -3.19 3.29 -4.11
CA LYS A 194 -2.73 4.17 -5.18
C LYS A 194 -2.32 5.53 -4.64
N GLN A 195 -1.56 6.25 -5.45
CA GLN A 195 -1.34 7.68 -5.27
C GLN A 195 -2.11 8.47 -6.33
N LEU A 196 -2.87 9.47 -5.88
CA LEU A 196 -3.45 10.50 -6.74
C LEU A 196 -2.72 11.82 -6.51
N VAL A 197 -2.18 12.37 -7.59
CA VAL A 197 -1.47 13.64 -7.59
C VAL A 197 -2.38 14.71 -8.20
N THR A 198 -2.80 15.65 -7.36
CA THR A 198 -3.77 16.71 -7.70
C THR A 198 -3.09 18.07 -7.86
N ASN A 199 -3.38 18.76 -8.97
CA ASN A 199 -2.94 20.13 -9.23
C ASN A 199 -3.41 21.09 -8.10
N GLY A 200 -2.51 21.96 -7.64
CA GLY A 200 -2.82 22.99 -6.63
C GLY A 200 -2.94 22.47 -5.19
N THR A 201 -3.16 21.17 -4.99
CA THR A 201 -3.11 20.53 -3.66
C THR A 201 -1.71 20.02 -3.33
N HIS A 202 -1.05 19.40 -4.32
CA HIS A 202 0.28 18.84 -4.16
C HIS A 202 1.32 19.75 -4.78
N THR A 203 2.51 19.75 -4.19
CA THR A 203 3.69 20.44 -4.71
C THR A 203 4.79 19.42 -4.98
N PRO A 204 5.68 19.66 -5.97
CA PRO A 204 6.79 18.76 -6.22
C PRO A 204 7.63 18.59 -4.95
N GLY A 205 7.86 17.34 -4.58
CA GLY A 205 8.62 17.00 -3.39
C GLY A 205 8.70 15.49 -3.22
N SER A 206 9.49 15.08 -2.25
CA SER A 206 9.53 13.70 -1.77
C SER A 206 9.47 13.75 -0.25
N SER A 207 8.61 12.94 0.35
CA SER A 207 8.63 12.70 1.78
C SER A 207 9.05 11.25 2.02
N THR A 208 10.09 11.05 2.83
CA THR A 208 10.56 9.71 3.25
C THR A 208 10.11 9.35 4.65
N ASP A 209 9.52 10.31 5.35
CA ASP A 209 9.17 10.15 6.76
C ASP A 209 7.76 9.58 6.92
N LEU A 210 6.91 9.70 5.88
CA LEU A 210 5.57 9.14 5.84
C LEU A 210 5.56 7.64 6.12
N VAL A 211 4.67 7.22 7.01
CA VAL A 211 4.52 5.80 7.36
C VAL A 211 3.12 5.29 7.09
N LEU A 212 3.05 4.19 6.36
CA LEU A 212 1.85 3.37 6.26
C LEU A 212 1.80 2.43 7.47
N THR A 213 0.71 2.48 8.24
CA THR A 213 0.62 1.86 9.56
C THR A 213 -0.54 0.89 9.63
N LEU A 214 -0.30 -0.27 10.23
CA LEU A 214 -1.32 -1.22 10.66
C LEU A 214 -1.66 -0.96 12.13
N ARG A 215 -2.91 -0.60 12.42
CA ARG A 215 -3.41 -0.46 13.79
C ARG A 215 -4.37 -1.60 14.13
N TYR A 216 -4.15 -2.27 15.25
CA TYR A 216 -5.06 -3.31 15.76
C TYR A 216 -5.00 -3.40 17.28
N LEU A 217 -6.05 -3.99 17.87
CA LEU A 217 -6.12 -4.33 19.29
C LEU A 217 -5.84 -5.82 19.48
N TYR A 218 -5.14 -6.16 20.57
CA TYR A 218 -4.92 -7.54 21.02
C TYR A 218 -5.08 -7.58 22.54
N SER A 219 -5.48 -8.74 23.08
CA SER A 219 -5.75 -8.93 24.52
C SER A 219 -5.31 -10.30 24.96
#